data_AF-A0AAD2PYB0-F1
#
_entry.id   AF-A0AAD2PYB0-F1
#
_cell.length_a   1.000
_cell.length_b   1.000
_cell.length_c   1.000
_cell.angle_alpha   90.00
_cell.angle_beta   90.00
_cell.angle_gamma   90.00
#
_symmetry.space_group_name_H-M   'P 1'
#
loop_
_entity.id
_entity.type
_entity.pdbx_description
1 polymer ?
#
loop_
_entity_poly.entity_id
_entity_poly.type
_entity_poly.pdbx_seq_one_letter_code
_entity_poly.pdbx_strand_id
1 'polypeptide(L)'
;MMVNSNGGDEMKKDRAKARWSILRNALLQKAQSSNEHSIHRFAGYQLLEPTTASEGTTNEGYKILEGALKLHAFDDQLSLDKNLDRLEFKVYALAAFHPNGKCLDIAKVPSSVSTELIGKLKERCQSVVHLLVVDDKNPPEKITILVQESSKTLTKYTCRQYKLDESCSLFTREPFETKLSIQDLVSHRTTGVDNTGNICVWDSERTLSFLLYHHLDAFLSLFKNCNGIRSARRILELGTGMAGLAAIALGLRLVQDNSEASSSTRIDVTLTDGHAEGVKNNDVNQVLTKAFCSENSKHPYHSLSIETNCLLWTTELESSLPEQQDVVLISDCVHFQNFHAALVATTLRSLCVGGIALFCQPKRGDSLDNFVSLLACVGDNDLVSIKWIQHSAIEEAHENASSQHNDVYDENLHYPKLLAVTKLRDLTIEDCQRFEDHQKSRN
;
A
#
# COMPACT_ATOMS: atom_id res chain seq x y z
N MET A 1 -43.22 -18.42 30.69
CA MET A 1 -42.19 -19.12 29.89
C MET A 1 -41.19 -18.09 29.41
N MET A 2 -40.07 -17.95 30.10
CA MET A 2 -38.94 -17.15 29.62
C MET A 2 -38.19 -18.00 28.59
N VAL A 3 -38.12 -17.53 27.34
CA VAL A 3 -37.32 -18.16 26.30
C VAL A 3 -35.93 -17.52 26.34
N ASN A 4 -34.92 -18.35 26.58
CA ASN A 4 -33.50 -18.02 26.66
C ASN A 4 -33.03 -17.23 25.42
N SER A 5 -32.55 -16.01 25.64
CA SER A 5 -31.85 -15.17 24.66
C SER A 5 -30.32 -15.41 24.63
N ASN A 6 -29.83 -16.51 25.19
CA ASN A 6 -28.39 -16.78 25.33
C ASN A 6 -27.72 -17.46 24.12
N GLY A 7 -28.49 -18.02 23.17
CA GLY A 7 -27.91 -18.80 22.06
C GLY A 7 -27.17 -17.96 21.00
N GLY A 8 -27.54 -16.69 20.83
CA GLY A 8 -26.91 -15.81 19.82
C GLY A 8 -25.53 -15.28 20.22
N ASP A 9 -25.25 -15.23 21.52
CA ASP A 9 -23.99 -14.70 22.07
C ASP A 9 -22.95 -15.82 22.25
N GLU A 10 -23.40 -17.05 22.49
CA GLU A 10 -22.57 -18.26 22.44
C GLU A 10 -22.09 -18.56 21.01
N MET A 11 -22.98 -18.48 20.01
CA MET A 11 -22.58 -18.62 18.60
C MET A 11 -21.56 -17.56 18.16
N LYS A 12 -21.67 -16.30 18.64
CA LYS A 12 -20.68 -15.25 18.35
C LYS A 12 -19.34 -15.52 19.03
N LYS A 13 -19.34 -16.06 20.26
CA LYS A 13 -18.12 -16.47 20.97
C LYS A 13 -17.46 -17.70 20.36
N ASP A 14 -18.24 -18.66 19.88
CA ASP A 14 -17.74 -19.86 19.20
C ASP A 14 -17.22 -19.56 17.80
N ARG A 15 -17.85 -18.62 17.07
CA ARG A 15 -17.34 -18.07 15.80
C ARG A 15 -16.04 -17.30 15.98
N ALA A 16 -15.90 -16.53 17.05
CA ALA A 16 -14.63 -15.90 17.39
C ALA A 16 -13.56 -16.96 17.73
N LYS A 17 -13.89 -17.99 18.51
CA LYS A 17 -12.99 -19.11 18.82
C LYS A 17 -12.53 -19.88 17.57
N ALA A 18 -13.41 -20.08 16.58
CA ALA A 18 -13.04 -20.75 15.32
C ALA A 18 -12.12 -19.89 14.43
N ARG A 19 -12.37 -18.57 14.34
CA ARG A 19 -11.50 -17.62 13.62
C ARG A 19 -10.14 -17.47 14.28
N TRP A 20 -10.12 -17.40 15.61
CA TRP A 20 -8.88 -17.49 16.36
C TRP A 20 -8.26 -18.86 16.19
N SER A 21 -8.99 -19.97 16.13
CA SER A 21 -8.42 -21.30 15.91
C SER A 21 -7.64 -21.41 14.60
N ILE A 22 -7.99 -20.70 13.52
CA ILE A 22 -7.25 -20.78 12.25
C ILE A 22 -5.96 -19.95 12.33
N LEU A 23 -6.03 -18.70 12.80
CA LEU A 23 -4.85 -17.85 13.01
C LEU A 23 -3.96 -18.43 14.13
N ARG A 24 -4.56 -18.94 15.21
CA ARG A 24 -3.93 -19.59 16.35
C ARG A 24 -3.41 -20.97 16.01
N ASN A 25 -4.02 -21.78 15.15
CA ASN A 25 -3.41 -23.06 14.74
C ASN A 25 -2.27 -22.81 13.76
N ALA A 26 -2.39 -21.82 12.86
CA ALA A 26 -1.27 -21.35 12.05
C ALA A 26 -0.11 -20.78 12.89
N LEU A 27 -0.40 -20.14 14.03
CA LEU A 27 0.59 -19.57 14.95
C LEU A 27 1.06 -20.52 16.08
N LEU A 28 0.25 -21.50 16.51
CA LEU A 28 0.50 -22.36 17.68
C LEU A 28 0.73 -23.84 17.38
N GLN A 29 0.33 -24.41 16.24
CA GLN A 29 0.57 -25.85 16.01
C GLN A 29 2.06 -26.21 15.82
N LYS A 30 2.96 -25.23 15.71
CA LYS A 30 4.41 -25.45 15.86
C LYS A 30 5.03 -24.76 17.10
N ALA A 31 4.24 -24.08 17.93
CA ALA A 31 4.72 -23.36 19.11
C ALA A 31 5.01 -24.25 20.34
N GLN A 32 4.85 -25.57 20.26
CA GLN A 32 5.26 -26.48 21.34
C GLN A 32 6.77 -26.79 21.36
N SER A 33 7.58 -26.18 20.49
CA SER A 33 9.04 -26.19 20.63
C SER A 33 9.66 -24.85 20.27
N SER A 34 10.18 -24.15 21.30
CA SER A 34 11.16 -23.06 21.26
C SER A 34 10.79 -21.72 20.58
N ASN A 35 11.49 -20.66 21.00
CA ASN A 35 11.33 -19.21 20.78
C ASN A 35 11.37 -18.71 19.31
N GLU A 36 10.78 -19.41 18.33
CA GLU A 36 11.17 -19.28 16.92
C GLU A 36 10.07 -18.96 15.87
N HIS A 37 8.93 -18.37 16.25
CA HIS A 37 7.77 -18.25 15.32
C HIS A 37 7.45 -16.81 14.91
N SER A 38 8.36 -16.17 14.15
CA SER A 38 8.03 -14.96 13.39
C SER A 38 7.48 -15.35 12.02
N ILE A 39 6.33 -14.78 11.62
CA ILE A 39 5.78 -14.86 10.26
C ILE A 39 6.71 -14.24 9.19
N HIS A 40 7.79 -13.56 9.61
CA HIS A 40 8.81 -12.98 8.75
C HIS A 40 10.08 -13.84 8.62
N ARG A 41 10.04 -15.13 9.02
CA ARG A 41 11.20 -16.02 8.82
C ARG A 41 11.50 -16.28 7.36
N PHE A 42 10.46 -16.30 6.52
CA PHE A 42 10.63 -16.27 5.07
C PHE A 42 10.67 -14.82 4.61
N ALA A 43 11.77 -14.40 3.99
CA ALA A 43 11.97 -13.02 3.51
C ALA A 43 11.09 -12.66 2.30
N GLY A 44 10.31 -13.62 1.78
CA GLY A 44 9.64 -13.52 0.49
C GLY A 44 10.54 -13.98 -0.65
N TYR A 45 10.02 -13.94 -1.87
CA TYR A 45 10.77 -14.26 -3.08
C TYR A 45 11.88 -13.27 -3.42
N GLN A 46 11.86 -12.08 -2.81
CA GLN A 46 12.88 -11.04 -3.02
C GLN A 46 13.04 -10.64 -4.50
N LEU A 47 11.99 -10.82 -5.31
CA LEU A 47 11.96 -10.39 -6.71
C LEU A 47 12.17 -8.87 -6.84
N LEU A 48 11.74 -8.12 -5.82
CA LEU A 48 12.04 -6.71 -5.66
C LEU A 48 12.56 -6.46 -4.23
N GLU A 49 13.87 -6.54 -4.06
CA GLU A 49 14.51 -6.43 -2.75
C GLU A 49 14.70 -4.95 -2.31
N PRO A 50 14.28 -4.57 -1.10
CA PRO A 50 14.54 -3.24 -0.57
C PRO A 50 15.98 -3.13 -0.05
N THR A 51 16.66 -2.06 -0.44
CA THR A 51 17.91 -1.64 0.21
C THR A 51 17.63 -0.56 1.27
N THR A 52 18.50 -0.41 2.26
CA THR A 52 18.34 0.60 3.33
C THR A 52 19.33 1.73 3.15
N ALA A 53 18.94 2.96 3.52
CA ALA A 53 19.88 4.04 3.73
C ALA A 53 20.92 3.62 4.78
N SER A 54 22.21 3.59 4.44
CA SER A 54 23.27 3.50 5.45
C SER A 54 24.02 4.82 5.57
N GLU A 55 24.33 5.22 6.80
CA GLU A 55 25.14 6.41 7.05
C GLU A 55 26.50 6.25 6.36
N GLY A 56 26.86 7.23 5.51
CA GLY A 56 28.12 7.20 4.76
C GLY A 56 28.05 6.57 3.36
N THR A 57 26.86 6.22 2.85
CA THR A 57 26.73 5.80 1.45
C THR A 57 27.22 6.88 0.49
N THR A 58 28.13 6.50 -0.40
CA THR A 58 28.52 7.31 -1.57
C THR A 58 27.46 7.29 -2.68
N ASN A 59 26.35 6.58 -2.47
CA ASN A 59 25.24 6.47 -3.41
C ASN A 59 24.66 7.85 -3.71
N GLU A 60 24.79 8.24 -4.97
CA GLU A 60 24.39 9.54 -5.50
C GLU A 60 22.90 9.83 -5.27
N GLY A 61 22.04 8.80 -5.33
CA GLY A 61 20.62 8.93 -5.05
C GLY A 61 20.31 9.40 -3.62
N TYR A 62 21.10 8.98 -2.64
CA TYR A 62 20.93 9.41 -1.25
C TYR A 62 21.33 10.87 -1.06
N LYS A 63 22.31 11.37 -1.82
CA LYS A 63 22.70 12.80 -1.77
C LYS A 63 21.62 13.69 -2.37
N ILE A 64 21.04 13.27 -3.50
CA ILE A 64 19.91 13.98 -4.15
C ILE A 64 18.73 14.06 -3.17
N LEU A 65 18.37 12.92 -2.58
CA LEU A 65 17.29 12.83 -1.62
C LEU A 65 17.55 13.73 -0.39
N GLU A 66 18.75 13.68 0.19
CA GLU A 66 19.14 14.53 1.32
C GLU A 66 19.02 16.03 0.99
N GLY A 67 19.54 16.45 -0.17
CA GLY A 67 19.48 17.83 -0.63
C GLY A 67 18.04 18.34 -0.76
N ALA A 68 17.18 17.53 -1.40
CA ALA A 68 15.79 17.86 -1.62
C ALA A 68 14.93 17.84 -0.34
N LEU A 69 15.26 17.00 0.65
CA LEU A 69 14.49 16.90 1.90
C LEU A 69 14.81 18.01 2.91
N LYS A 70 16.01 18.58 2.89
CA LYS A 70 16.47 19.59 3.87
C LYS A 70 15.87 20.98 3.73
N LEU A 71 15.19 21.28 2.62
CA LEU A 71 14.60 22.59 2.37
C LEU A 71 13.11 22.47 2.11
N HIS A 72 12.30 23.13 2.92
CA HIS A 72 10.89 23.33 2.68
C HIS A 72 10.64 24.79 2.31
N ALA A 73 9.97 25.03 1.19
CA ALA A 73 9.53 26.36 0.80
C ALA A 73 8.07 26.53 1.22
N PHE A 74 7.81 27.47 2.13
CA PHE A 74 6.46 27.88 2.49
C PHE A 74 5.79 28.52 1.26
N ASP A 75 4.53 28.19 1.05
CA ASP A 75 3.72 28.63 -0.08
C ASP A 75 2.63 29.57 0.41
N ASP A 76 2.80 30.87 0.16
CA ASP A 76 1.89 31.93 0.63
C ASP A 76 0.53 31.92 -0.07
N GLN A 77 0.39 31.16 -1.16
CA GLN A 77 -0.87 30.94 -1.85
C GLN A 77 -1.72 29.84 -1.22
N LEU A 78 -1.12 29.03 -0.34
CA LEU A 78 -1.81 27.95 0.35
C LEU A 78 -2.22 28.37 1.77
N SER A 79 -3.34 27.82 2.23
CA SER A 79 -3.73 27.90 3.64
C SER A 79 -2.63 27.34 4.55
N LEU A 80 -2.59 27.80 5.81
CA LEU A 80 -1.66 27.28 6.81
C LEU A 80 -1.75 25.75 6.96
N ASP A 81 -2.96 25.17 6.99
CA ASP A 81 -3.13 23.72 7.14
C ASP A 81 -2.55 22.93 5.95
N LYS A 82 -2.75 23.38 4.71
CA LYS A 82 -2.10 22.77 3.53
C LYS A 82 -0.57 22.88 3.55
N ASN A 83 -0.02 23.99 4.04
CA ASN A 83 1.43 24.09 4.26
C ASN A 83 1.89 23.11 5.34
N LEU A 84 1.13 22.98 6.43
CA LEU A 84 1.40 22.03 7.50
C LEU A 84 1.37 20.59 7.01
N ASP A 85 0.40 20.18 6.19
CA ASP A 85 0.32 18.83 5.63
C ASP A 85 1.60 18.50 4.82
N ARG A 86 1.99 19.41 3.91
CA ARG A 86 3.21 19.27 3.10
C ARG A 86 4.48 19.22 3.95
N LEU A 87 4.54 20.04 4.99
CA LEU A 87 5.68 20.12 5.90
C LEU A 87 5.78 18.88 6.79
N GLU A 88 4.64 18.41 7.30
CA GLU A 88 4.50 17.21 8.12
C GLU A 88 5.03 15.97 7.38
N PHE A 89 4.60 15.75 6.13
CA PHE A 89 5.12 14.63 5.33
C PHE A 89 6.62 14.74 5.09
N LYS A 90 7.13 15.95 4.87
CA LYS A 90 8.57 16.19 4.69
C LYS A 90 9.37 15.93 5.98
N VAL A 91 8.81 16.28 7.13
CA VAL A 91 9.37 15.96 8.45
C VAL A 91 9.45 14.46 8.65
N TYR A 92 8.38 13.71 8.37
CA TYR A 92 8.41 12.24 8.50
C TYR A 92 9.37 11.58 7.50
N ALA A 93 9.45 12.09 6.27
CA ALA A 93 10.40 11.63 5.27
C ALA A 93 11.84 11.84 5.75
N LEU A 94 12.17 13.05 6.23
CA LEU A 94 13.51 13.38 6.73
C LEU A 94 13.86 12.57 7.99
N ALA A 95 12.90 12.36 8.91
CA ALA A 95 13.10 11.56 10.11
C ALA A 95 13.38 10.07 9.79
N ALA A 96 12.63 9.49 8.84
CA ALA A 96 12.87 8.11 8.39
C ALA A 96 14.21 7.95 7.68
N PHE A 97 14.66 9.00 6.98
CA PHE A 97 15.93 9.01 6.25
C PHE A 97 17.15 9.30 7.13
N HIS A 98 16.99 10.17 8.13
CA HIS A 98 17.99 10.53 9.12
C HIS A 98 17.45 10.35 10.55
N PRO A 99 17.30 9.09 10.99
CA PRO A 99 16.74 8.78 12.30
C PRO A 99 17.46 9.47 13.46
N ASN A 100 18.79 9.61 13.36
CA ASN A 100 19.66 10.22 14.37
C ASN A 100 19.58 11.75 14.42
N GLY A 101 18.86 12.37 13.48
CA GLY A 101 18.62 13.81 13.47
C GLY A 101 19.17 14.50 12.23
N LYS A 102 18.40 15.43 11.67
CA LYS A 102 18.85 16.34 10.63
C LYS A 102 18.12 17.68 10.67
N CYS A 103 18.82 18.75 10.31
CA CYS A 103 18.20 20.06 10.17
C CYS A 103 17.35 20.13 8.90
N LEU A 104 16.13 20.66 9.05
CA LEU A 104 15.22 21.09 8.01
C LEU A 104 15.09 22.61 8.07
N ASP A 105 15.36 23.25 6.95
CA ASP A 105 15.18 24.67 6.75
C ASP A 105 13.80 24.95 6.15
N ILE A 106 13.00 25.77 6.80
CA ILE A 106 11.71 26.25 6.32
C ILE A 106 11.90 27.70 5.86
N ALA A 107 11.89 27.91 4.56
CA ALA A 107 12.12 29.21 3.95
C ALA A 107 10.81 29.95 3.63
N LYS A 108 10.90 31.29 3.55
CA LYS A 108 9.80 32.19 3.17
C LYS A 108 8.60 32.18 4.11
N VAL A 109 8.83 31.93 5.40
CA VAL A 109 7.76 31.89 6.40
C VAL A 109 7.36 33.33 6.78
N PRO A 110 6.11 33.76 6.61
CA PRO A 110 5.69 35.07 7.09
C PRO A 110 5.79 35.14 8.63
N SER A 111 6.33 36.24 9.16
CA SER A 111 6.48 36.42 10.62
C SER A 111 5.15 36.39 11.37
N SER A 112 4.04 36.66 10.70
CA SER A 112 2.69 36.58 11.27
C SER A 112 2.23 35.15 11.58
N VAL A 113 2.81 34.13 10.95
CA VAL A 113 2.37 32.73 11.08
C VAL A 113 3.47 31.80 11.61
N SER A 114 4.72 32.28 11.77
CA SER A 114 5.85 31.43 12.16
C SER A 114 5.63 30.69 13.48
N THR A 115 5.17 31.39 14.53
CA THR A 115 4.90 30.78 15.85
C THR A 115 3.75 29.77 15.78
N GLU A 116 2.67 30.09 15.05
CA GLU A 116 1.51 29.19 14.89
C GLU A 116 1.90 27.93 14.10
N LEU A 117 2.67 28.10 13.01
CA LEU A 117 3.18 27.01 12.18
C LEU A 117 3.98 26.01 13.01
N ILE A 118 4.94 26.48 13.81
CA ILE A 118 5.79 25.62 14.64
C ILE A 118 4.97 24.96 15.76
N GLY A 119 4.04 25.67 16.38
CA GLY A 119 3.15 25.12 17.40
C GLY A 119 2.34 23.95 16.85
N LYS A 120 1.62 24.17 15.75
CA LYS A 120 0.80 23.14 15.09
C LYS A 120 1.63 21.97 14.54
N LEU A 121 2.81 22.25 13.98
CA LEU A 121 3.70 21.19 13.49
C LEU A 121 4.17 20.28 14.65
N LYS A 122 4.51 20.86 15.81
CA LYS A 122 4.83 20.08 17.00
C LYS A 122 3.66 19.24 17.45
N GLU A 123 2.45 19.80 17.53
CA GLU A 123 1.25 19.03 17.90
C GLU A 123 1.03 17.80 17.03
N ARG A 124 1.23 17.93 15.71
CA ARG A 124 1.03 16.85 14.74
C ARG A 124 2.14 15.79 14.78
N CYS A 125 3.40 16.21 14.94
CA CYS A 125 4.55 15.32 14.75
C CYS A 125 5.17 14.78 16.06
N GLN A 126 5.02 15.47 17.20
CA GLN A 126 5.80 15.21 18.42
C GLN A 126 5.62 13.82 19.04
N SER A 127 4.52 13.13 18.71
CA SER A 127 4.29 11.75 19.17
C SER A 127 5.24 10.74 18.52
N VAL A 128 5.81 11.08 17.37
CA VAL A 128 6.68 10.21 16.56
C VAL A 128 8.05 10.84 16.34
N VAL A 129 8.11 12.16 16.12
CA VAL A 129 9.33 12.90 15.73
C VAL A 129 9.56 14.08 16.67
N HIS A 130 10.74 14.14 17.25
CA HIS A 130 11.20 15.23 18.09
C HIS A 130 11.63 16.41 17.23
N LEU A 131 11.05 17.58 17.52
CA LEU A 131 11.28 18.81 16.78
C LEU A 131 11.87 19.88 17.71
N LEU A 132 13.11 20.30 17.43
CA LEU A 132 13.76 21.41 18.12
C LEU A 132 13.99 22.56 17.17
N VAL A 133 13.59 23.78 17.54
CA VAL A 133 13.93 24.97 16.78
C VAL A 133 15.38 25.33 17.11
N VAL A 134 16.24 25.36 16.09
CA VAL A 134 17.69 25.57 16.21
C VAL A 134 18.06 27.02 15.91
N ASP A 135 17.40 27.63 14.92
CA ASP A 135 17.57 29.04 14.57
C ASP A 135 16.22 29.62 14.18
N ASP A 136 15.85 30.71 14.85
CA ASP A 136 14.64 31.50 14.63
C ASP A 136 15.04 32.97 14.73
N LYS A 137 15.68 33.47 13.65
CA LYS A 137 16.05 34.90 13.58
C LYS A 137 14.78 35.73 13.46
N ASN A 138 14.74 36.86 14.14
CA ASN A 138 13.61 37.80 14.03
C ASN A 138 13.99 38.97 13.09
N PRO A 139 13.26 39.23 11.99
CA PRO A 139 12.11 38.49 11.46
C PRO A 139 12.53 37.20 10.70
N PRO A 140 11.79 36.09 10.82
CA PRO A 140 12.23 34.83 10.24
C PRO A 140 11.91 34.77 8.75
N GLU A 141 12.85 35.18 7.89
CA GLU A 141 12.82 34.76 6.49
C GLU A 141 13.05 33.24 6.34
N LYS A 142 13.56 32.62 7.42
CA LYS A 142 13.96 31.22 7.51
C LYS A 142 13.84 30.73 8.95
N ILE A 143 13.25 29.56 9.15
CA ILE A 143 13.22 28.83 10.42
C ILE A 143 14.00 27.52 10.23
N THR A 144 14.96 27.22 11.10
CA THR A 144 15.67 25.95 11.08
C THR A 144 15.21 25.07 12.23
N ILE A 145 14.71 23.87 11.92
CA ILE A 145 14.32 22.88 12.91
C ILE A 145 15.20 21.64 12.81
N LEU A 146 15.66 21.11 13.94
CA LEU A 146 16.21 19.77 14.04
C LEU A 146 15.05 18.77 14.10
N VAL A 147 15.04 17.87 13.14
CA VAL A 147 14.09 16.77 12.99
C VAL A 147 14.79 15.48 13.40
N GLN A 148 14.28 14.78 14.41
CA GLN A 148 14.87 13.54 14.91
C GLN A 148 13.75 12.57 15.33
N GLU A 149 13.88 11.27 15.11
CA GLU A 149 12.90 10.30 15.63
C GLU A 149 12.84 10.35 17.18
N SER A 150 11.64 10.32 17.77
CA SER A 150 11.45 10.61 19.21
C SER A 150 11.91 9.50 20.16
N SER A 151 12.29 8.33 19.64
CA SER A 151 12.54 7.15 20.47
C SER A 151 13.87 7.23 21.21
N LYS A 152 13.79 7.03 22.53
CA LYS A 152 14.96 6.87 23.42
C LYS A 152 15.64 5.49 23.33
N THR A 153 15.10 4.55 22.55
CA THR A 153 15.60 3.15 22.55
C THR A 153 15.72 2.47 21.18
N LEU A 154 14.99 2.88 20.13
CA LEU A 154 15.15 2.38 18.76
C LEU A 154 14.26 3.17 17.78
N THR A 155 14.80 3.56 16.65
CA THR A 155 14.12 4.32 15.58
C THR A 155 12.92 3.55 15.03
N LYS A 156 11.73 4.16 14.96
CA LYS A 156 10.50 3.42 14.62
C LYS A 156 10.43 3.09 13.13
N TYR A 157 10.89 4.02 12.27
CA TYR A 157 10.85 3.87 10.82
C TYR A 157 12.23 4.07 10.19
N THR A 158 12.41 3.46 9.03
CA THR A 158 13.58 3.60 8.15
C THR A 158 13.12 3.90 6.73
N CYS A 159 13.98 4.57 5.98
CA CYS A 159 13.81 4.73 4.54
C CYS A 159 14.36 3.51 3.80
N ARG A 160 13.51 2.88 2.97
CA ARG A 160 13.90 1.79 2.07
C ARG A 160 13.87 2.26 0.62
N GLN A 161 14.78 1.74 -0.18
CA GLN A 161 14.85 1.98 -1.61
C GLN A 161 14.60 0.67 -2.36
N TYR A 162 13.59 0.69 -3.23
CA TYR A 162 13.32 -0.34 -4.22
C TYR A 162 13.84 0.11 -5.58
N LYS A 163 14.93 -0.50 -6.03
CA LYS A 163 15.49 -0.22 -7.36
C LYS A 163 14.69 -0.99 -8.41
N LEU A 164 14.00 -0.27 -9.29
CA LEU A 164 13.26 -0.86 -10.41
C LEU A 164 14.20 -1.03 -11.61
N ASP A 165 14.99 -0.01 -11.94
CA ASP A 165 16.09 -0.13 -12.90
C ASP A 165 17.21 0.89 -12.56
N GLU A 166 18.16 1.10 -13.47
CA GLU A 166 19.26 2.05 -13.28
C GLU A 166 18.80 3.52 -13.15
N SER A 167 17.62 3.85 -13.67
CA SER A 167 17.05 5.19 -13.71
C SER A 167 15.89 5.42 -12.75
N CYS A 168 15.22 4.35 -12.32
CA CYS A 168 13.99 4.40 -11.54
C CYS A 168 14.15 3.69 -10.19
N SER A 169 13.83 4.42 -9.12
CA SER A 169 13.77 3.87 -7.76
C SER A 169 12.57 4.43 -7.02
N LEU A 170 11.94 3.60 -6.20
CA LEU A 170 10.88 3.99 -5.28
C LEU A 170 11.44 4.02 -3.86
N PHE A 171 11.04 5.03 -3.09
CA PHE A 171 11.45 5.17 -1.70
C PHE A 171 10.24 5.08 -0.78
N THR A 172 10.35 4.22 0.23
CA THR A 172 9.28 3.95 1.19
C THR A 172 9.76 4.21 2.61
N ARG A 173 8.82 4.62 3.47
CA ARG A 173 9.01 4.72 4.91
C ARG A 173 8.44 3.47 5.56
N GLU A 174 9.30 2.65 6.14
CA GLU A 174 8.92 1.32 6.66
C GLU A 174 9.31 1.13 8.12
N PRO A 175 8.55 0.37 8.92
CA PRO A 175 8.92 0.05 10.29
C PRO A 175 10.28 -0.68 10.38
N PHE A 176 11.08 -0.36 11.40
CA PHE A 176 12.32 -1.10 11.70
C PHE A 176 12.04 -2.51 12.23
N GLU A 177 11.04 -2.63 13.12
CA GLU A 177 10.57 -3.91 13.63
C GLU A 177 9.23 -4.25 12.97
N THR A 178 9.15 -5.46 12.41
CA THR A 178 7.94 -6.02 11.83
C THR A 178 7.11 -6.82 12.84
N LYS A 179 7.37 -6.66 14.15
CA LYS A 179 6.65 -7.40 15.19
C LYS A 179 5.24 -6.84 15.34
N LEU A 180 4.28 -7.73 15.10
CA LEU A 180 2.86 -7.50 15.38
C LEU A 180 2.61 -7.32 16.88
N SER A 181 2.09 -6.16 17.28
CA SER A 181 1.52 -6.02 18.62
C SER A 181 0.11 -6.63 18.67
N ILE A 182 -0.37 -6.95 19.88
CA ILE A 182 -1.77 -7.38 20.07
C ILE A 182 -2.74 -6.29 19.58
N GLN A 183 -2.38 -5.02 19.77
CA GLN A 183 -3.19 -3.88 19.31
C GLN A 183 -3.31 -3.87 17.78
N ASP A 184 -2.23 -4.15 17.05
CA ASP A 184 -2.23 -4.24 15.59
C ASP A 184 -3.14 -5.37 15.10
N LEU A 185 -3.07 -6.53 15.76
CA LEU A 185 -3.91 -7.69 15.46
C LEU A 185 -5.41 -7.48 15.73
N VAL A 186 -5.77 -6.53 16.60
CA VAL A 186 -7.19 -6.25 16.96
C VAL A 186 -7.67 -4.89 16.49
N SER A 187 -6.88 -4.16 15.72
CA SER A 187 -7.18 -2.85 15.13
C SER A 187 -8.57 -2.81 14.46
N HIS A 188 -8.90 -3.85 13.68
CA HIS A 188 -10.22 -4.00 13.04
C HIS A 188 -11.41 -3.95 14.01
N ARG A 189 -11.20 -4.23 15.31
CA ARG A 189 -12.25 -4.13 16.34
C ARG A 189 -12.47 -2.71 16.83
N THR A 190 -11.45 -1.86 16.75
CA THR A 190 -11.49 -0.48 17.22
C THR A 190 -11.77 0.51 16.10
N THR A 191 -11.19 0.29 14.91
CA THR A 191 -11.28 1.21 13.77
C THR A 191 -12.18 0.66 12.65
N GLY A 192 -12.62 -0.59 12.73
CA GLY A 192 -13.32 -1.27 11.64
C GLY A 192 -12.40 -1.73 10.50
N VAL A 193 -11.11 -1.40 10.55
CA VAL A 193 -10.12 -1.67 9.50
C VAL A 193 -8.93 -2.42 10.07
N ASP A 194 -8.48 -3.44 9.35
CA ASP A 194 -7.30 -4.20 9.70
C ASP A 194 -5.99 -3.42 9.47
N ASN A 195 -5.00 -3.60 10.34
CA ASN A 195 -3.72 -2.88 10.29
C ASN A 195 -2.57 -3.70 9.68
N THR A 196 -2.84 -4.87 9.10
CA THR A 196 -1.81 -5.79 8.60
C THR A 196 -0.98 -5.19 7.47
N GLY A 197 -1.59 -4.32 6.66
CA GLY A 197 -0.91 -3.57 5.60
C GLY A 197 0.11 -2.55 6.09
N ASN A 198 0.12 -2.20 7.38
CA ASN A 198 1.00 -1.17 7.95
C ASN A 198 2.18 -1.74 8.76
N ILE A 199 2.37 -3.07 8.73
CA ILE A 199 3.45 -3.76 9.43
C ILE A 199 4.71 -3.86 8.57
N CYS A 200 4.53 -4.25 7.31
CA CYS A 200 5.60 -4.48 6.35
C CYS A 200 5.05 -4.47 4.93
N VAL A 201 5.94 -4.35 3.95
CA VAL A 201 5.58 -4.57 2.54
C VAL A 201 5.54 -6.07 2.29
N TRP A 202 4.33 -6.58 2.05
CA TRP A 202 4.10 -8.00 1.83
C TRP A 202 4.76 -8.49 0.53
N ASP A 203 5.11 -9.77 0.47
CA ASP A 203 5.82 -10.33 -0.68
C ASP A 203 4.98 -10.33 -1.96
N SER A 204 3.65 -10.49 -1.83
CA SER A 204 2.72 -10.34 -2.96
C SER A 204 2.79 -8.94 -3.58
N GLU A 205 3.01 -7.91 -2.78
CA GLU A 205 3.13 -6.51 -3.22
C GLU A 205 4.42 -6.28 -4.00
N ARG A 206 5.54 -6.77 -3.45
CA ARG A 206 6.84 -6.74 -4.14
C ARG A 206 6.83 -7.56 -5.43
N THR A 207 6.19 -8.73 -5.39
CA THR A 207 6.05 -9.62 -6.56
C THR A 207 5.20 -8.95 -7.65
N LEU A 208 4.04 -8.39 -7.30
CA LEU A 208 3.19 -7.72 -8.28
C LEU A 208 3.90 -6.50 -8.88
N SER A 209 4.57 -5.70 -8.05
CA SER A 209 5.38 -4.56 -8.50
C SER A 209 6.47 -4.96 -9.49
N PHE A 210 7.23 -6.01 -9.17
CA PHE A 210 8.27 -6.55 -10.03
C PHE A 210 7.70 -6.97 -11.40
N LEU A 211 6.60 -7.72 -11.40
CA LEU A 211 6.01 -8.22 -12.63
C LEU A 211 5.42 -7.12 -13.50
N LEU A 212 4.73 -6.15 -12.90
CA LEU A 212 4.15 -5.02 -13.63
C LEU A 212 5.25 -4.12 -14.23
N TYR A 213 6.39 -3.98 -13.55
CA TYR A 213 7.51 -3.20 -14.06
C TYR A 213 8.33 -3.94 -15.11
N HIS A 214 8.74 -5.18 -14.85
CA HIS A 214 9.72 -5.90 -15.69
C HIS A 214 9.08 -6.79 -16.75
N HIS A 215 7.86 -7.29 -16.48
CA HIS A 215 7.19 -8.31 -17.28
C HIS A 215 5.82 -7.85 -17.81
N LEU A 216 5.63 -6.54 -18.01
CA LEU A 216 4.36 -5.97 -18.48
C LEU A 216 3.83 -6.67 -19.76
N ASP A 217 4.74 -7.12 -20.63
CA ASP A 217 4.41 -7.83 -21.86
C ASP A 217 3.60 -9.11 -21.64
N ALA A 218 3.84 -9.82 -20.54
CA ALA A 218 3.08 -11.02 -20.17
C ALA A 218 1.60 -10.72 -19.91
N PHE A 219 1.30 -9.48 -19.49
CA PHE A 219 -0.05 -9.05 -19.18
C PHE A 219 -0.79 -8.48 -20.39
N LEU A 220 -0.12 -8.10 -21.48
CA LEU A 220 -0.75 -7.46 -22.66
C LEU A 220 -1.93 -8.25 -23.22
N SER A 221 -1.80 -9.58 -23.25
CA SER A 221 -2.83 -10.47 -23.80
C SER A 221 -4.16 -10.43 -23.04
N LEU A 222 -4.15 -9.95 -21.79
CA LEU A 222 -5.33 -9.79 -20.95
C LEU A 222 -6.18 -8.60 -21.38
N PHE A 223 -5.56 -7.58 -21.98
CA PHE A 223 -6.18 -6.27 -22.26
C PHE A 223 -6.66 -6.12 -23.72
N LYS A 224 -6.84 -7.23 -24.44
CA LYS A 224 -7.20 -7.23 -25.88
C LYS A 224 -8.53 -6.51 -26.18
N ASN A 225 -9.44 -6.44 -25.21
CA ASN A 225 -10.77 -5.83 -25.37
C ASN A 225 -10.82 -4.36 -24.92
N CYS A 226 -9.69 -3.79 -24.47
CA CYS A 226 -9.66 -2.59 -23.61
C CYS A 226 -8.57 -1.61 -24.05
N ASN A 227 -8.39 -1.44 -25.37
CA ASN A 227 -7.30 -0.66 -25.98
C ASN A 227 -5.87 -1.06 -25.52
N GLY A 228 -5.70 -2.16 -24.78
CA GLY A 228 -4.43 -2.63 -24.21
C GLY A 228 -4.01 -1.93 -22.91
N ILE A 229 -3.32 -2.61 -21.99
CA ILE A 229 -2.76 -2.01 -20.75
C ILE A 229 -1.82 -0.84 -21.04
N ARG A 230 -1.15 -0.82 -22.21
CA ARG A 230 -0.31 0.29 -22.67
C ARG A 230 -1.09 1.60 -22.83
N SER A 231 -2.40 1.50 -23.09
CA SER A 231 -3.31 2.65 -23.19
C SER A 231 -3.94 3.07 -21.86
N ALA A 232 -3.75 2.28 -20.79
CA ALA A 232 -4.30 2.60 -19.47
C ALA A 232 -3.76 3.96 -19.02
N ARG A 233 -4.68 4.80 -18.54
CA ARG A 233 -4.39 6.14 -18.02
C ARG A 233 -4.77 6.28 -16.56
N ARG A 234 -5.75 5.53 -16.08
CA ARG A 234 -6.21 5.57 -14.69
C ARG A 234 -5.97 4.24 -14.00
N ILE A 235 -5.10 4.26 -12.99
CA ILE A 235 -4.73 3.12 -12.16
C ILE A 235 -5.21 3.38 -10.74
N LEU A 236 -5.89 2.40 -10.16
CA LEU A 236 -6.24 2.39 -8.75
C LEU A 236 -5.60 1.18 -8.07
N GLU A 237 -5.10 1.38 -6.86
CA GLU A 237 -4.73 0.29 -5.96
C GLU A 237 -5.63 0.29 -4.73
N LEU A 238 -6.23 -0.86 -4.43
CA LEU A 238 -7.07 -1.09 -3.27
C LEU A 238 -6.28 -1.85 -2.20
N GLY A 239 -6.25 -1.31 -0.99
CA GLY A 239 -5.53 -1.94 0.13
C GLY A 239 -4.02 -1.86 -0.05
N THR A 240 -3.51 -0.66 -0.34
CA THR A 240 -2.08 -0.39 -0.59
C THR A 240 -1.18 -0.69 0.61
N GLY A 241 -1.78 -0.88 1.80
CA GLY A 241 -1.08 -0.86 3.06
C GLY A 241 -0.27 0.44 3.18
N MET A 242 0.98 0.31 3.59
CA MET A 242 1.87 1.44 3.80
C MET A 242 2.69 1.87 2.57
N ALA A 243 2.61 1.19 1.42
CA ALA A 243 3.60 1.34 0.35
C ALA A 243 3.07 1.60 -1.07
N GLY A 244 1.97 0.96 -1.49
CA GLY A 244 1.38 1.18 -2.82
C GLY A 244 2.36 1.02 -3.99
N LEU A 245 3.25 0.03 -3.91
CA LEU A 245 4.37 -0.11 -4.84
C LEU A 245 3.88 -0.52 -6.23
N ALA A 246 2.87 -1.39 -6.30
CA ALA A 246 2.43 -2.02 -7.53
C ALA A 246 1.87 -1.00 -8.53
N ALA A 247 1.02 -0.08 -8.08
CA ALA A 247 0.46 0.95 -8.95
C ALA A 247 1.49 1.97 -9.42
N ILE A 248 2.42 2.37 -8.55
CA ILE A 248 3.49 3.29 -8.95
C ILE A 248 4.44 2.62 -9.94
N ALA A 249 4.81 1.37 -9.71
CA ALA A 249 5.63 0.58 -10.63
C ALA A 249 4.96 0.46 -12.01
N LEU A 250 3.67 0.12 -12.06
CA LEU A 250 2.92 0.07 -13.32
C LEU A 250 2.89 1.45 -14.00
N GLY A 251 2.56 2.52 -13.27
CA GLY A 251 2.52 3.87 -13.81
C GLY A 251 3.84 4.29 -14.44
N LEU A 252 4.96 4.06 -13.75
CA LEU A 252 6.30 4.36 -14.26
C LEU A 252 6.59 3.57 -15.55
N ARG A 253 6.30 2.27 -15.56
CA ARG A 253 6.53 1.44 -16.74
C ARG A 253 5.67 1.88 -17.93
N LEU A 254 4.42 2.25 -17.70
CA LEU A 254 3.55 2.77 -18.74
C LEU A 254 4.03 4.11 -19.31
N VAL A 255 4.59 5.00 -18.49
CA VAL A 255 5.19 6.25 -18.98
C VAL A 255 6.40 5.95 -19.86
N GLN A 256 7.28 5.05 -19.42
CA GLN A 256 8.47 4.65 -20.20
C GLN A 256 8.08 4.03 -21.54
N ASP A 257 7.11 3.11 -21.53
CA ASP A 257 6.63 2.44 -22.75
C ASP A 257 5.88 3.39 -23.71
N ASN A 258 5.32 4.50 -23.21
CA ASN A 258 4.66 5.53 -24.03
C ASN A 258 5.61 6.64 -24.53
N SER A 259 6.89 6.61 -24.14
CA SER A 259 7.86 7.69 -24.41
C SER A 259 8.26 7.85 -25.89
N GLU A 260 7.88 6.92 -26.77
CA GLU A 260 8.05 7.05 -28.23
C GLU A 260 6.92 7.87 -28.90
N ALA A 261 5.82 8.16 -28.19
CA ALA A 261 4.76 9.01 -28.69
C ALA A 261 4.87 10.43 -28.10
N SER A 262 4.78 11.43 -28.98
CA SER A 262 4.80 12.89 -28.71
C SER A 262 3.66 13.40 -27.79
N SER A 263 3.13 12.58 -26.89
CA SER A 263 1.95 12.88 -26.08
C SER A 263 2.35 13.32 -24.67
N SER A 264 1.90 14.50 -24.28
CA SER A 264 1.90 15.04 -22.92
C SER A 264 0.96 14.28 -21.96
N THR A 265 0.70 13.00 -22.22
CA THR A 265 -0.36 12.27 -21.53
C THR A 265 0.15 11.79 -20.18
N ARG A 266 -0.50 12.27 -19.11
CA ARG A 266 -0.24 11.84 -17.74
C ARG A 266 -0.91 10.50 -17.46
N ILE A 267 -0.34 9.75 -16.51
CA ILE A 267 -0.96 8.57 -15.91
C ILE A 267 -1.45 8.97 -14.52
N ASP A 268 -2.74 8.85 -14.30
CA ASP A 268 -3.39 9.10 -13.02
C ASP A 268 -3.32 7.82 -12.17
N VAL A 269 -2.77 7.94 -10.97
CA VAL A 269 -2.57 6.84 -10.03
C VAL A 269 -3.27 7.21 -8.73
N THR A 270 -4.24 6.40 -8.32
CA THR A 270 -4.93 6.54 -7.03
C THR A 270 -4.51 5.40 -6.11
N LEU A 271 -3.90 5.74 -4.98
CA LEU A 271 -3.51 4.81 -3.93
C LEU A 271 -4.56 4.84 -2.82
N THR A 272 -5.14 3.70 -2.45
CA THR A 272 -6.16 3.67 -1.41
C THR A 272 -5.95 2.58 -0.37
N ASP A 273 -6.26 2.94 0.88
CA ASP A 273 -6.33 2.00 1.99
C ASP A 273 -7.48 2.41 2.92
N GLY A 274 -8.05 1.45 3.64
CA GLY A 274 -9.07 1.75 4.64
C GLY A 274 -8.47 2.40 5.90
N HIS A 275 -7.17 2.20 6.14
CA HIS A 275 -6.48 2.64 7.33
C HIS A 275 -5.75 3.97 7.07
N ALA A 276 -6.18 5.04 7.74
CA ALA A 276 -5.66 6.40 7.53
C ALA A 276 -4.13 6.51 7.70
N GLU A 277 -3.52 5.75 8.60
CA GLU A 277 -2.05 5.72 8.74
C GLU A 277 -1.34 5.14 7.51
N GLY A 278 -1.94 4.16 6.83
CA GLY A 278 -1.39 3.61 5.59
C GLY A 278 -1.44 4.64 4.48
N VAL A 279 -2.58 5.32 4.32
CA VAL A 279 -2.76 6.44 3.38
C VAL A 279 -1.73 7.55 3.65
N LYS A 280 -1.63 7.98 4.91
CA LYS A 280 -0.66 8.99 5.34
C LYS A 280 0.77 8.57 5.05
N ASN A 281 1.13 7.31 5.27
CA ASN A 281 2.47 6.83 4.98
C ASN A 281 2.75 6.77 3.47
N ASN A 282 1.74 6.49 2.64
CA ASN A 282 1.85 6.60 1.18
C ASN A 282 2.15 8.04 0.73
N ASP A 283 1.56 9.07 1.35
CA ASP A 283 1.93 10.46 1.08
C ASP A 283 3.40 10.74 1.39
N VAL A 284 3.91 10.20 2.50
CA VAL A 284 5.34 10.33 2.86
C VAL A 284 6.21 9.64 1.82
N ASN A 285 5.82 8.45 1.32
CA ASN A 285 6.54 7.74 0.26
C ASN A 285 6.60 8.55 -1.04
N GLN A 286 5.53 9.30 -1.37
CA GLN A 286 5.52 10.18 -2.53
C GLN A 286 6.48 11.36 -2.33
N VAL A 287 6.56 11.94 -1.13
CA VAL A 287 7.56 12.98 -0.83
C VAL A 287 8.98 12.44 -0.99
N LEU A 288 9.27 11.23 -0.48
CA LEU A 288 10.58 10.58 -0.61
C LEU A 288 10.93 10.33 -2.08
N THR A 289 10.04 9.68 -2.82
CA THR A 289 10.27 9.31 -4.23
C THR A 289 10.40 10.55 -5.10
N LYS A 290 9.51 11.55 -4.94
CA LYS A 290 9.58 12.81 -5.69
C LYS A 290 10.86 13.59 -5.42
N ALA A 291 11.34 13.58 -4.17
CA ALA A 291 12.58 14.25 -3.80
C ALA A 291 13.78 13.63 -4.53
N PHE A 292 13.85 12.29 -4.61
CA PHE A 292 14.87 11.59 -5.40
C PHE A 292 14.78 11.92 -6.90
N CYS A 293 13.58 11.97 -7.48
CA CYS A 293 13.42 12.22 -8.93
C CYS A 293 13.55 13.70 -9.33
N SER A 294 13.68 14.63 -8.37
CA SER A 294 13.52 16.07 -8.60
C SER A 294 14.59 16.69 -9.51
N GLU A 295 15.81 16.18 -9.49
CA GLU A 295 16.92 16.71 -10.31
C GLU A 295 16.86 16.23 -11.77
N ASN A 296 16.16 15.12 -12.04
CA ASN A 296 15.98 14.59 -13.38
C ASN A 296 14.59 14.97 -13.93
N SER A 297 14.53 16.09 -14.66
CA SER A 297 13.29 16.59 -15.26
C SER A 297 12.64 15.63 -16.28
N LYS A 298 13.39 14.65 -16.81
CA LYS A 298 12.89 13.62 -17.73
C LYS A 298 12.48 12.34 -17.02
N HIS A 299 12.59 12.26 -15.70
CA HIS A 299 12.21 11.07 -14.95
C HIS A 299 10.71 10.77 -15.14
N PRO A 300 10.32 9.51 -15.42
CA PRO A 300 8.93 9.15 -15.73
C PRO A 300 7.93 9.50 -14.62
N TYR A 301 8.38 9.58 -13.36
CA TYR A 301 7.58 10.02 -12.22
C TYR A 301 6.90 11.39 -12.43
N HIS A 302 7.52 12.32 -13.19
CA HIS A 302 6.93 13.64 -13.45
C HIS A 302 5.70 13.60 -14.37
N SER A 303 5.47 12.48 -15.04
CA SER A 303 4.27 12.21 -15.85
C SER A 303 3.19 11.46 -15.08
N LEU A 304 3.40 11.18 -13.79
CA LEU A 304 2.38 10.59 -12.91
C LEU A 304 1.62 11.69 -12.17
N SER A 305 0.30 11.56 -12.11
CA SER A 305 -0.57 12.31 -11.21
C SER A 305 -1.00 11.37 -10.09
N ILE A 306 -0.43 11.52 -8.90
CA ILE A 306 -0.60 10.55 -7.81
C ILE A 306 -1.45 11.17 -6.71
N GLU A 307 -2.51 10.47 -6.33
CA GLU A 307 -3.39 10.80 -5.22
C GLU A 307 -3.44 9.65 -4.23
N THR A 308 -3.50 9.96 -2.94
CA THR A 308 -3.70 8.98 -1.87
C THR A 308 -5.04 9.28 -1.19
N ASN A 309 -5.86 8.26 -0.94
CA ASN A 309 -7.18 8.46 -0.37
C ASN A 309 -7.55 7.34 0.61
N CYS A 310 -8.26 7.72 1.67
CA CYS A 310 -8.90 6.73 2.54
C CYS A 310 -10.12 6.15 1.84
N LEU A 311 -10.16 4.83 1.66
CA LEU A 311 -11.29 4.12 1.04
C LEU A 311 -11.58 2.83 1.80
N LEU A 312 -12.72 2.81 2.48
CA LEU A 312 -13.27 1.58 3.03
C LEU A 312 -14.07 0.85 1.95
N TRP A 313 -13.78 -0.43 1.74
CA TRP A 313 -14.54 -1.24 0.79
C TRP A 313 -15.99 -1.37 1.24
N THR A 314 -16.92 -1.27 0.30
CA THR A 314 -18.35 -1.29 0.59
C THR A 314 -19.17 -1.92 -0.55
N THR A 315 -20.31 -2.51 -0.19
CA THR A 315 -21.35 -2.95 -1.12
C THR A 315 -22.37 -1.85 -1.44
N GLU A 316 -22.35 -0.74 -0.69
CA GLU A 316 -23.27 0.39 -0.86
C GLU A 316 -22.97 1.17 -2.15
N LEU A 317 -23.96 1.27 -3.04
CA LEU A 317 -23.78 1.87 -4.37
C LEU A 317 -23.75 3.40 -4.33
N GLU A 318 -24.31 4.01 -3.28
CA GLU A 318 -24.33 5.46 -3.06
C GLU A 318 -22.97 6.02 -2.59
N SER A 319 -22.02 5.15 -2.19
CA SER A 319 -20.72 5.62 -1.72
C SER A 319 -19.93 6.28 -2.84
N SER A 320 -19.32 7.43 -2.56
CA SER A 320 -18.41 8.08 -3.51
C SER A 320 -17.21 7.19 -3.77
N LEU A 321 -16.89 6.97 -5.04
CA LEU A 321 -15.66 6.31 -5.49
C LEU A 321 -14.87 7.26 -6.40
N PRO A 322 -13.55 7.05 -6.57
CA PRO A 322 -12.80 7.68 -7.64
C PRO A 322 -13.45 7.43 -9.01
N GLU A 323 -13.05 8.22 -10.01
CA GLU A 323 -13.47 7.98 -11.40
C GLU A 323 -13.17 6.53 -11.83
N GLN A 324 -13.92 6.03 -12.82
CA GLN A 324 -13.72 4.65 -13.29
C GLN A 324 -12.31 4.45 -13.86
N GLN A 325 -11.68 3.36 -13.46
CA GLN A 325 -10.27 3.04 -13.63
C GLN A 325 -10.12 2.02 -14.76
N ASP A 326 -9.01 2.11 -15.48
CA ASP A 326 -8.66 1.14 -16.52
C ASP A 326 -8.06 -0.12 -15.89
N VAL A 327 -7.31 0.08 -14.80
CA VAL A 327 -6.64 -0.98 -14.03
C VAL A 327 -6.93 -0.79 -12.54
N VAL A 328 -7.33 -1.88 -11.87
CA VAL A 328 -7.37 -1.95 -10.41
C VAL A 328 -6.38 -3.01 -9.92
N LEU A 329 -5.52 -2.68 -8.98
CA LEU A 329 -4.53 -3.58 -8.41
C LEU A 329 -4.92 -3.94 -6.98
N ILE A 330 -4.79 -5.21 -6.63
CA ILE A 330 -5.11 -5.73 -5.30
C ILE A 330 -4.07 -6.78 -4.91
N SER A 331 -3.40 -6.57 -3.79
CA SER A 331 -2.31 -7.44 -3.32
C SER A 331 -2.54 -7.89 -1.87
N ASP A 332 -2.50 -9.20 -1.63
CA ASP A 332 -2.67 -9.85 -0.31
C ASP A 332 -3.89 -9.39 0.54
N CYS A 333 -4.99 -9.00 -0.10
CA CYS A 333 -6.20 -8.44 0.55
C CYS A 333 -7.31 -9.47 0.79
N VAL A 334 -7.21 -10.69 0.24
CA VAL A 334 -8.33 -11.66 0.29
C VAL A 334 -8.34 -12.53 1.54
N HIS A 335 -7.49 -12.29 2.53
CA HIS A 335 -7.36 -13.15 3.71
C HIS A 335 -8.51 -13.01 4.73
N PHE A 336 -9.20 -11.86 4.74
CA PHE A 336 -10.39 -11.66 5.57
C PHE A 336 -11.69 -11.87 4.79
N GLN A 337 -12.23 -13.09 4.89
CA GLN A 337 -13.44 -13.51 4.16
C GLN A 337 -14.69 -12.67 4.44
N ASN A 338 -14.76 -11.98 5.58
CA ASN A 338 -15.88 -11.09 5.91
C ASN A 338 -15.98 -9.86 5.00
N PHE A 339 -14.90 -9.49 4.31
CA PHE A 339 -14.85 -8.30 3.47
C PHE A 339 -14.84 -8.64 1.97
N HIS A 340 -14.99 -9.92 1.60
CA HIS A 340 -14.93 -10.34 0.19
C HIS A 340 -16.00 -9.67 -0.67
N ALA A 341 -17.26 -9.62 -0.23
CA ALA A 341 -18.35 -8.97 -0.96
C ALA A 341 -18.11 -7.48 -1.15
N ALA A 342 -17.65 -6.80 -0.09
CA ALA A 342 -17.30 -5.39 -0.13
C ALA A 342 -16.12 -5.12 -1.08
N LEU A 343 -15.07 -5.96 -1.03
CA LEU A 343 -13.91 -5.86 -1.92
C LEU A 343 -14.32 -6.10 -3.39
N VAL A 344 -15.09 -7.15 -3.69
CA VAL A 344 -15.57 -7.41 -5.05
C VAL A 344 -16.42 -6.26 -5.58
N ALA A 345 -17.41 -5.80 -4.80
CA ALA A 345 -18.27 -4.70 -5.21
C ALA A 345 -17.47 -3.41 -5.46
N THR A 346 -16.55 -3.07 -4.55
CA THR A 346 -15.68 -1.89 -4.70
C THR A 346 -14.81 -2.01 -5.95
N THR A 347 -14.14 -3.15 -6.17
CA THR A 347 -13.32 -3.39 -7.37
C THR A 347 -14.12 -3.22 -8.66
N LEU A 348 -15.32 -3.82 -8.76
CA LEU A 348 -16.12 -3.76 -9.98
C LEU A 348 -16.78 -2.39 -10.21
N ARG A 349 -17.09 -1.65 -9.16
CA ARG A 349 -17.58 -0.26 -9.29
C ARG A 349 -16.47 0.69 -9.72
N SER A 350 -15.26 0.46 -9.23
CA SER A 350 -14.08 1.24 -9.61
C SER A 350 -13.62 0.98 -11.04
N LEU A 351 -13.90 -0.18 -11.64
CA LEU A 351 -13.50 -0.47 -13.02
C LEU A 351 -14.46 0.15 -14.06
N CYS A 352 -13.89 0.66 -15.15
CA CYS A 352 -14.65 0.88 -16.38
C CYS A 352 -15.06 -0.47 -17.01
N VAL A 353 -16.08 -0.47 -17.86
CA VAL A 353 -16.39 -1.68 -18.65
C VAL A 353 -15.22 -1.96 -19.60
N GLY A 354 -14.73 -3.20 -19.60
CA GLY A 354 -13.47 -3.61 -20.21
C GLY A 354 -12.29 -3.52 -19.24
N GLY A 355 -12.32 -2.68 -18.20
CA GLY A 355 -11.22 -2.55 -17.24
C GLY A 355 -10.85 -3.90 -16.58
N ILE A 356 -9.60 -3.99 -16.11
CA ILE A 356 -9.05 -5.21 -15.50
C ILE A 356 -8.63 -4.97 -14.06
N ALA A 357 -9.07 -5.85 -13.18
CA ALA A 357 -8.49 -6.01 -11.86
C ALA A 357 -7.44 -7.13 -11.86
N LEU A 358 -6.25 -6.84 -11.34
CA LEU A 358 -5.20 -7.82 -11.11
C LEU A 358 -5.07 -8.08 -9.61
N PHE A 359 -5.26 -9.34 -9.24
CA PHE A 359 -5.12 -9.84 -7.89
C PHE A 359 -3.83 -10.65 -7.77
N CYS A 360 -2.97 -10.31 -6.82
CA CYS A 360 -1.78 -11.08 -6.44
C CYS A 360 -1.97 -11.57 -5.00
N GLN A 361 -2.34 -12.85 -4.82
CA GLN A 361 -2.89 -13.34 -3.56
C GLN A 361 -2.34 -14.72 -3.22
N PRO A 362 -1.79 -14.96 -2.01
CA PRO A 362 -1.58 -16.31 -1.52
C PRO A 362 -2.91 -17.00 -1.25
N LYS A 363 -2.88 -18.34 -1.17
CA LYS A 363 -4.11 -19.14 -1.02
C LYS A 363 -4.83 -18.88 0.32
N ARG A 364 -4.06 -18.89 1.41
CA ARG A 364 -4.48 -18.68 2.81
C ARG A 364 -5.71 -19.50 3.21
N GLY A 365 -5.55 -20.82 3.23
CA GLY A 365 -6.62 -21.77 3.48
C GLY A 365 -7.57 -21.80 2.28
N ASP A 366 -8.88 -21.71 2.53
CA ASP A 366 -9.89 -21.64 1.48
C ASP A 366 -10.24 -20.19 1.08
N SER A 367 -9.49 -19.20 1.58
CA SER A 367 -9.86 -17.79 1.44
C SER A 367 -9.86 -17.32 -0.02
N LEU A 368 -8.78 -17.59 -0.76
CA LEU A 368 -8.72 -17.26 -2.19
C LEU A 368 -9.79 -18.01 -3.00
N ASP A 369 -9.99 -19.30 -2.72
CA ASP A 369 -10.97 -20.13 -3.42
C ASP A 369 -12.42 -19.62 -3.16
N ASN A 370 -12.72 -19.22 -1.93
CA ASN A 370 -14.00 -18.61 -1.56
C ASN A 370 -14.20 -17.25 -2.25
N PHE A 371 -13.16 -16.44 -2.35
CA PHE A 371 -13.20 -15.16 -3.06
C PHE A 371 -13.48 -15.36 -4.56
N VAL A 372 -12.82 -16.33 -5.20
CA VAL A 372 -13.05 -16.64 -6.61
C VAL A 372 -14.44 -17.21 -6.83
N SER A 373 -14.93 -18.07 -5.93
CA SER A 373 -16.31 -18.56 -5.99
C SER A 373 -17.34 -17.45 -5.85
N LEU A 374 -17.04 -16.41 -5.07
CA LEU A 374 -17.88 -15.22 -4.94
C LEU A 374 -17.92 -14.42 -6.25
N LEU A 375 -16.77 -14.19 -6.89
CA LEU A 375 -16.71 -13.57 -8.22
C LEU A 375 -17.49 -14.37 -9.26
N ALA A 376 -17.43 -15.71 -9.18
CA ALA A 376 -18.12 -16.60 -10.12
C ALA A 376 -19.63 -16.71 -9.89
N CYS A 377 -20.18 -16.32 -8.73
CA CYS A 377 -21.62 -16.46 -8.44
C CYS A 377 -22.53 -15.57 -9.31
N VAL A 378 -21.92 -14.64 -10.04
CA VAL A 378 -22.55 -13.74 -11.03
C VAL A 378 -22.00 -13.95 -12.45
N GLY A 379 -21.15 -14.98 -12.64
CA GLY A 379 -20.51 -15.29 -13.92
C GLY A 379 -21.50 -15.69 -15.01
N ASP A 380 -22.62 -16.31 -14.64
CA ASP A 380 -23.69 -16.72 -15.56
C ASP A 380 -24.45 -15.53 -16.20
N ASN A 381 -24.19 -14.30 -15.72
CA ASN A 381 -24.82 -13.07 -16.21
C ASN A 381 -23.84 -12.15 -16.99
N ASP A 382 -22.73 -12.70 -17.49
CA ASP A 382 -21.69 -11.95 -18.20
C ASP A 382 -21.21 -10.70 -17.42
N LEU A 383 -21.13 -10.74 -16.08
CA LEU A 383 -20.63 -9.59 -15.30
C LEU A 383 -19.11 -9.48 -15.39
N VAL A 384 -18.42 -10.61 -15.23
CA VAL A 384 -16.96 -10.68 -15.17
C VAL A 384 -16.43 -11.86 -15.99
N SER A 385 -15.25 -11.68 -16.55
CA SER A 385 -14.41 -12.78 -17.05
C SER A 385 -13.25 -12.98 -16.08
N ILE A 386 -13.02 -14.22 -15.66
CA ILE A 386 -11.98 -14.59 -14.69
C ILE A 386 -10.91 -15.43 -15.39
N LYS A 387 -9.64 -15.05 -15.23
CA LYS A 387 -8.51 -15.77 -15.80
C LYS A 387 -7.36 -15.88 -14.82
N TRP A 388 -6.91 -17.11 -14.56
CA TRP A 388 -5.66 -17.37 -13.85
C TRP A 388 -4.45 -17.09 -14.74
N ILE A 389 -3.42 -16.50 -14.16
CA ILE A 389 -2.17 -16.20 -14.84
C ILE A 389 -1.07 -17.05 -14.21
N GLN A 390 -0.36 -17.77 -15.06
CA GLN A 390 0.90 -18.43 -14.73
C GLN A 390 2.04 -17.57 -15.24
N HIS A 391 3.09 -17.43 -14.44
CA HIS A 391 4.25 -16.61 -14.78
C HIS A 391 5.51 -17.28 -14.27
N SER A 392 6.48 -17.50 -15.16
CA SER A 392 7.69 -18.27 -14.86
C SER A 392 8.49 -17.68 -13.70
N ALA A 393 8.62 -16.35 -13.60
CA ALA A 393 9.34 -15.72 -12.48
C ALA A 393 8.74 -16.07 -11.10
N ILE A 394 7.42 -16.26 -11.01
CA ILE A 394 6.76 -16.69 -9.77
C ILE A 394 6.99 -18.19 -9.55
N GLU A 395 6.89 -19.01 -10.61
CA GLU A 395 7.09 -20.46 -10.55
C GLU A 395 8.52 -20.82 -10.15
N GLU A 396 9.52 -20.19 -10.76
CA GLU A 396 10.94 -20.33 -10.43
C GLU A 396 11.23 -19.89 -8.99
N ALA A 397 10.68 -18.77 -8.55
CA ALA A 397 10.84 -18.29 -7.18
C ALA A 397 10.19 -19.26 -6.17
N HIS A 398 9.03 -19.82 -6.52
CA HIS A 398 8.35 -20.85 -5.73
C HIS A 398 9.19 -22.13 -5.61
N GLU A 399 9.73 -22.65 -6.71
CA GLU A 399 10.58 -23.84 -6.72
C GLU A 399 11.86 -23.64 -5.90
N ASN A 400 12.50 -22.47 -6.05
CA ASN A 400 13.67 -22.09 -5.26
C ASN A 400 13.34 -22.01 -3.77
N ALA A 401 12.24 -21.34 -3.39
CA ALA A 401 11.83 -21.24 -1.98
C ALA A 401 11.48 -22.60 -1.38
N SER A 402 10.77 -23.44 -2.12
CA SER A 402 10.36 -24.78 -1.68
C SER A 402 11.54 -25.73 -1.48
N SER A 403 12.62 -25.54 -2.25
CA SER A 403 13.82 -26.37 -2.15
C SER A 403 14.84 -25.85 -1.14
N GLN A 404 15.06 -24.53 -1.07
CA GLN A 404 16.13 -23.92 -0.27
C GLN A 404 15.68 -23.40 1.10
N HIS A 405 14.38 -23.18 1.29
CA HIS A 405 13.81 -22.56 2.49
C HIS A 405 12.64 -23.36 3.06
N ASN A 406 12.65 -24.70 2.89
CA ASN A 406 11.53 -25.58 3.28
C ASN A 406 11.20 -25.57 4.79
N ASP A 407 12.10 -25.07 5.62
CA ASP A 407 11.92 -24.93 7.07
C ASP A 407 11.05 -23.72 7.44
N VAL A 408 11.03 -22.69 6.58
CA VAL A 408 10.32 -21.41 6.82
C VAL A 408 9.29 -21.07 5.75
N TYR A 409 9.39 -21.64 4.55
CA TYR A 409 8.47 -21.43 3.45
C TYR A 409 7.21 -22.29 3.60
N ASP A 410 6.05 -21.67 3.45
CA ASP A 410 4.75 -22.32 3.42
C ASP A 410 4.01 -21.84 2.17
N GLU A 411 3.75 -22.76 1.24
CA GLU A 411 3.07 -22.44 -0.02
C GLU A 411 1.71 -21.77 0.20
N ASN A 412 0.94 -22.22 1.20
CA ASN A 412 -0.37 -21.69 1.49
C ASN A 412 -0.33 -20.24 1.98
N LEU A 413 0.77 -19.83 2.63
CA LEU A 413 0.94 -18.49 3.18
C LEU A 413 1.75 -17.55 2.28
N HIS A 414 2.69 -18.09 1.51
CA HIS A 414 3.72 -17.31 0.83
C HIS A 414 3.66 -17.40 -0.69
N TYR A 415 2.92 -18.34 -1.29
CA TYR A 415 2.88 -18.48 -2.75
C TYR A 415 1.79 -17.59 -3.38
N PRO A 416 2.13 -16.40 -3.92
CA PRO A 416 1.16 -15.58 -4.63
C PRO A 416 0.67 -16.28 -5.91
N LYS A 417 -0.65 -16.33 -6.06
CA LYS A 417 -1.33 -16.66 -7.30
C LYS A 417 -1.81 -15.38 -7.97
N LEU A 418 -1.75 -15.35 -9.30
CA LEU A 418 -2.21 -14.22 -10.10
C LEU A 418 -3.57 -14.53 -10.73
N LEU A 419 -4.50 -13.60 -10.53
CA LEU A 419 -5.86 -13.68 -11.05
C LEU A 419 -6.21 -12.35 -11.73
N ALA A 420 -6.59 -12.42 -13.00
CA ALA A 420 -7.17 -11.31 -13.73
C ALA A 420 -8.70 -11.42 -13.74
N VAL A 421 -9.36 -10.31 -13.45
CA VAL A 421 -10.81 -10.16 -13.53
C VAL A 421 -11.12 -9.00 -14.47
N THR A 422 -11.82 -9.26 -15.57
CA THR A 422 -12.25 -8.24 -16.53
C THR A 422 -13.72 -7.93 -16.30
N LYS A 423 -14.07 -6.64 -16.16
CA LYS A 423 -15.47 -6.21 -16.05
C LYS A 423 -16.11 -6.19 -17.44
N LEU A 424 -17.20 -6.92 -17.63
CA LEU A 424 -17.86 -7.09 -18.93
C LEU A 424 -19.11 -6.20 -19.10
N ARG A 425 -19.74 -5.80 -17.99
CA ARG A 425 -20.84 -4.82 -17.94
C ARG A 425 -20.85 -4.08 -16.60
N ASP A 426 -21.69 -3.07 -16.49
CA ASP A 426 -21.88 -2.36 -15.22
C ASP A 426 -22.53 -3.23 -14.15
N LEU A 427 -22.09 -2.98 -12.91
CA LEU A 427 -22.57 -3.65 -11.70
C LEU A 427 -23.97 -3.12 -11.35
N THR A 428 -24.88 -4.03 -11.01
CA THR A 428 -26.25 -3.68 -10.58
C THR A 428 -26.43 -3.88 -9.07
N ILE A 429 -27.53 -3.32 -8.52
CA ILE A 429 -27.95 -3.56 -7.12
C ILE A 429 -28.12 -5.07 -6.87
N GLU A 430 -28.69 -5.79 -7.83
CA GLU A 430 -28.92 -7.24 -7.73
C GLU A 430 -27.61 -8.02 -7.66
N ASP A 431 -26.59 -7.60 -8.40
CA ASP A 431 -25.25 -8.22 -8.32
C ASP A 431 -24.64 -8.01 -6.93
N CYS A 432 -24.72 -6.80 -6.37
CA CYS A 432 -24.27 -6.52 -4.99
C CYS A 432 -24.99 -7.42 -3.98
N GLN A 433 -26.32 -7.55 -4.09
CA GLN A 433 -27.10 -8.40 -3.20
C GLN A 433 -26.68 -9.87 -3.30
N ARG A 434 -26.41 -10.37 -4.51
CA ARG A 434 -25.90 -11.74 -4.72
C ARG A 434 -24.56 -11.96 -4.06
N PHE A 435 -23.64 -10.99 -4.12
CA PHE A 435 -22.36 -11.10 -3.41
C PHE A 435 -22.55 -11.20 -1.91
N GLU A 436 -23.41 -10.36 -1.34
CA GLU A 436 -23.70 -10.42 0.10
C GLU A 436 -24.34 -11.74 0.50
N ASP A 437 -25.32 -12.23 -0.27
CA ASP A 437 -26.04 -13.46 0.03
C ASP A 437 -25.12 -14.68 -0.10
N HIS A 438 -24.27 -14.71 -1.14
CA HIS A 438 -23.25 -15.74 -1.29
C HIS A 438 -22.27 -15.75 -0.11
N GLN A 439 -21.77 -14.57 0.29
CA GLN A 439 -20.89 -14.46 1.47
C GLN A 439 -21.61 -14.89 2.77
N LYS A 440 -22.88 -14.53 2.96
CA LYS A 440 -23.69 -14.94 4.12
C LYS A 440 -23.90 -16.46 4.17
N SER A 441 -24.11 -17.11 3.02
CA SER A 441 -24.31 -18.56 2.95
C SER A 441 -23.09 -19.41 3.32
N ARG A 442 -21.89 -18.82 3.30
CA ARG A 442 -20.61 -19.49 3.64
C ARG A 442 -20.12 -19.21 5.07
N ASN A 443 -20.76 -18.29 5.81
CA ASN A 443 -20.43 -17.87 7.18
C ASN A 443 -21.48 -18.36 8.21
#